data_AF-A0A9E0XP50-F1
#
_entry.id   AF-A0A9E0XP50-F1
#
_cell.length_a   1.000
_cell.length_b   1.000
_cell.length_c   1.000
_cell.angle_alpha   90.00
_cell.angle_beta   90.00
_cell.angle_gamma   90.00
#
_symmetry.space_group_name_H-M   'P 1'
#
loop_
_entity.id
_entity.type
_entity.pdbx_description
1 polymer ?
#
loop_
_entity_poly.entity_id
_entity_poly.type
_entity_poly.pdbx_seq_one_letter_code
_entity_poly.pdbx_strand_id
1 'polypeptide(L)'
;MAGAKEVRSKIASIKSTQKITKAMQMVAASKMRRAQERMKASRPYAEKMLQVIQHLARATPEYRHSFMAAERERKRVGYIVVSTDRGLCGGLNSNLFRRLLLEIKEARAVGVEPVFCTIGTKALGFFKRFGGNVLAQATHLGDKPHIEDLIGT
;
A
#
# COMPACT_ATOMS: atom_id res chain seq x y z
N MET A 1 8.29 45.59 -24.15
CA MET A 1 9.39 44.95 -23.38
C MET A 1 8.82 43.97 -22.36
N ALA A 2 8.42 42.78 -22.80
CA ALA A 2 8.27 41.62 -21.93
C ALA A 2 9.65 40.98 -21.81
N GLY A 3 10.28 41.03 -20.63
CA GLY A 3 11.65 40.52 -20.49
C GLY A 3 12.10 40.45 -19.03
N ALA A 4 12.48 41.57 -18.44
CA ALA A 4 13.12 41.55 -17.11
C ALA A 4 12.15 41.39 -15.93
N LYS A 5 10.90 41.89 -16.02
CA LYS A 5 9.91 41.79 -14.92
C LYS A 5 9.34 40.38 -14.81
N GLU A 6 9.00 39.76 -15.94
CA GLU A 6 8.49 38.39 -16.00
C GLU A 6 9.55 37.36 -15.58
N VAL A 7 10.81 37.53 -16.02
CA VAL A 7 11.91 36.66 -15.59
C VAL A 7 12.11 36.74 -14.07
N ARG A 8 12.09 37.94 -13.48
CA ARG A 8 12.16 38.11 -12.02
C ARG A 8 11.00 37.43 -11.29
N SER A 9 9.78 37.53 -11.84
CA SER A 9 8.60 36.83 -11.29
C SER A 9 8.76 35.29 -11.35
N LYS A 10 9.21 34.73 -12.48
CA LYS A 10 9.49 33.29 -12.61
C LYS A 10 10.57 32.82 -11.63
N ILE A 11 11.64 33.59 -11.46
CA ILE A 11 12.70 33.29 -10.47
C ILE A 11 12.12 33.25 -9.06
N ALA A 12 11.27 34.22 -8.69
CA ALA A 12 10.63 34.24 -7.37
C ALA A 12 9.71 33.03 -7.16
N SER A 13 8.93 32.66 -8.18
CA SER A 13 8.06 31.48 -8.17
C SER A 13 8.86 30.17 -7.97
N ILE A 14 9.92 29.96 -8.75
CA ILE A 14 10.77 28.76 -8.63
C ILE A 14 11.45 28.69 -7.25
N LYS A 15 11.97 29.82 -6.75
CA LYS A 15 12.55 29.88 -5.39
C LYS A 15 11.53 29.56 -4.31
N SER A 16 10.27 29.98 -4.47
CA SER A 16 9.19 29.64 -3.54
C SER A 16 8.90 28.13 -3.56
N THR A 17 8.70 27.55 -4.75
CA THR A 17 8.49 26.11 -4.92
C THR A 17 9.66 25.29 -4.36
N GLN A 18 10.90 25.74 -4.56
CA GLN A 18 12.10 25.09 -4.02
C GLN A 18 12.11 25.07 -2.48
N LYS A 19 11.71 26.17 -1.83
CA LYS A 19 11.60 26.23 -0.36
C LYS A 19 10.52 25.27 0.16
N ILE A 20 9.36 25.23 -0.52
CA ILE A 20 8.24 24.35 -0.15
C ILE A 20 8.67 22.89 -0.28
N THR A 21 9.24 22.47 -1.40
CA THR A 21 9.67 21.08 -1.61
C THR A 21 10.80 20.69 -0.64
N LYS A 22 11.71 21.62 -0.31
CA LYS A 22 12.73 21.39 0.71
C LYS A 22 12.13 21.15 2.09
N ALA A 23 11.14 21.96 2.50
CA ALA A 23 10.42 21.75 3.75
C ALA A 23 9.67 20.41 3.76
N MET A 24 8.97 20.09 2.67
CA MET A 24 8.27 18.80 2.52
C MET A 24 9.23 17.61 2.63
N GLN A 25 10.42 17.70 2.04
CA GLN A 25 11.46 16.68 2.15
C GLN A 25 11.87 16.45 3.61
N MET A 26 12.10 17.51 4.39
CA MET A 26 12.47 17.41 5.80
C MET A 26 11.35 16.80 6.65
N VAL A 27 10.10 17.21 6.39
CA VAL A 27 8.92 16.64 7.06
C VAL A 27 8.77 15.15 6.72
N ALA A 28 8.93 14.78 5.45
CA ALA A 28 8.86 13.39 5.01
C ALA A 28 9.96 12.54 5.65
N ALA A 29 11.19 13.06 5.76
CA ALA A 29 12.29 12.36 6.42
C ALA A 29 12.00 12.08 7.91
N SER A 30 11.44 13.06 8.62
CA SER A 30 11.02 12.87 10.02
C SER A 30 9.91 11.81 10.15
N LYS A 31 8.90 11.87 9.27
CA LYS A 31 7.80 10.88 9.23
C LYS A 31 8.29 9.47 8.89
N MET A 32 9.22 9.34 7.95
CA MET A 32 9.83 8.07 7.57
C MET A 32 10.55 7.42 8.74
N ARG A 33 11.33 8.20 9.52
CA ARG A 33 12.00 7.68 10.72
C ARG A 33 10.98 7.11 11.72
N ARG A 34 9.93 7.88 12.05
CA ARG A 34 8.85 7.42 12.95
C ARG A 34 8.12 6.19 12.41
N ALA A 35 7.90 6.10 11.11
CA ALA A 35 7.28 4.93 10.48
C ALA A 35 8.16 3.68 10.61
N GLN A 36 9.48 3.81 10.41
CA GLN A 36 10.43 2.72 10.59
C GLN A 36 10.51 2.25 12.05
N GLU A 37 10.50 3.16 13.01
CA GLU A 37 10.49 2.83 14.44
C GLU A 37 9.24 2.01 14.80
N ARG A 38 8.05 2.43 14.35
CA ARG A 38 6.81 1.67 14.57
C ARG A 38 6.82 0.30 13.89
N MET A 39 7.33 0.22 12.66
CA MET A 39 7.48 -1.06 11.95
C MET A 39 8.41 -2.01 12.73
N LYS A 40 9.50 -1.50 13.31
CA LYS A 40 10.40 -2.32 14.14
C LYS A 40 9.69 -2.78 15.42
N ALA A 41 8.93 -1.89 16.07
CA ALA A 41 8.18 -2.21 17.27
C ALA A 41 7.08 -3.26 17.06
N SER A 42 6.50 -3.36 15.85
CA SER A 42 5.46 -4.36 15.53
C SER A 42 6.01 -5.75 15.20
N ARG A 43 7.31 -5.88 14.87
CA ARG A 43 7.91 -7.16 14.47
C ARG A 43 7.85 -8.26 15.53
N PRO A 44 8.19 -8.01 16.82
CA PRO A 44 8.19 -9.07 17.83
C PRO A 44 6.84 -9.75 17.99
N TYR A 45 5.74 -9.00 17.89
CA TYR A 45 4.39 -9.55 17.94
C TYR A 45 4.11 -10.51 16.78
N ALA A 46 4.40 -10.09 15.55
CA ALA A 46 4.19 -10.92 14.36
C ALA A 46 5.07 -12.18 14.37
N GLU A 47 6.34 -12.04 14.78
CA GLU A 47 7.28 -13.15 14.88
C GLU A 47 6.86 -14.16 15.94
N LYS A 48 6.43 -13.71 17.13
CA LYS A 48 5.94 -14.60 18.18
C LYS A 48 4.64 -15.29 17.82
N MET A 49 3.69 -14.57 17.20
CA MET A 49 2.47 -15.18 16.69
C MET A 49 2.79 -16.28 15.67
N LEU A 50 3.69 -16.01 14.72
CA LEU A 50 4.08 -16.99 13.72
C LEU A 50 4.78 -18.21 14.36
N GLN A 51 5.64 -18.03 15.36
CA GLN A 51 6.27 -19.13 16.09
C GLN A 51 5.24 -20.06 16.73
N VAL A 52 4.21 -19.50 17.37
CA VAL A 52 3.13 -20.29 17.99
C VAL A 52 2.32 -21.02 16.93
N ILE A 53 1.92 -20.34 15.84
CA ILE A 53 1.18 -20.96 14.74
C ILE A 53 1.99 -22.10 14.10
N GLN A 54 3.29 -21.91 13.88
CA GLN A 54 4.17 -22.93 13.32
C GLN A 54 4.31 -24.14 14.25
N HIS A 55 4.41 -23.91 15.56
CA HIS A 55 4.46 -25.00 16.53
C HIS A 55 3.16 -25.83 16.50
N LEU A 56 2.02 -25.16 16.47
CA LEU A 56 0.71 -25.81 16.38
C LEU A 56 0.52 -26.54 15.04
N ALA A 57 0.98 -25.97 13.92
CA ALA A 57 0.85 -26.59 12.60
C ALA A 57 1.68 -27.87 12.45
N ARG A 58 2.74 -28.05 13.25
CA ARG A 58 3.55 -29.28 13.30
C ARG A 58 2.94 -30.37 14.18
N ALA A 59 2.16 -29.99 15.19
CA ALA A 59 1.34 -30.96 15.90
C ALA A 59 0.35 -31.53 14.88
N THR A 60 0.28 -32.84 14.72
CA THR A 60 -0.61 -33.53 13.77
C THR A 60 -2.04 -33.40 14.28
N PRO A 61 -2.85 -32.42 13.86
CA PRO A 61 -4.17 -32.25 14.41
C PRO A 61 -5.12 -33.16 13.63
N GLU A 62 -6.10 -33.76 14.31
CA GLU A 62 -7.16 -34.51 13.63
C GLU A 62 -7.93 -33.61 12.63
N TYR A 63 -7.97 -32.30 12.90
CA TYR A 63 -8.57 -31.28 12.07
C TYR A 63 -7.53 -30.34 11.43
N ARG A 64 -7.49 -30.27 10.10
CA ARG A 64 -6.66 -29.29 9.37
C ARG A 64 -7.46 -28.02 9.09
N HIS A 65 -6.98 -26.89 9.59
CA HIS A 65 -7.60 -25.60 9.32
C HIS A 65 -7.58 -25.26 7.82
N SER A 66 -8.61 -24.56 7.37
CA SER A 66 -8.79 -24.14 5.98
C SER A 66 -7.58 -23.41 5.37
N PHE A 67 -6.93 -22.55 6.15
CA PHE A 67 -5.73 -21.80 5.72
C PHE A 67 -4.41 -22.60 5.81
N MET A 68 -4.46 -23.84 6.32
CA MET A 68 -3.31 -24.75 6.43
C MET A 68 -3.38 -25.92 5.44
N ALA A 69 -4.46 -26.04 4.67
CA ALA A 69 -4.62 -27.07 3.65
C ALA A 69 -3.73 -26.78 2.43
N ALA A 70 -2.99 -27.78 1.95
CA ALA A 70 -2.02 -27.63 0.86
C ALA A 70 -2.66 -27.40 -0.52
N GLU A 71 -3.87 -27.91 -0.75
CA GLU A 71 -4.51 -27.88 -2.06
C GLU A 71 -5.94 -27.36 -1.99
N ARG A 72 -6.21 -26.33 -2.79
CA ARG A 72 -7.54 -25.80 -3.06
C ARG A 72 -7.58 -25.37 -4.51
N GLU A 73 -8.66 -25.72 -5.19
CA GLU A 73 -8.94 -25.19 -6.53
C GLU A 73 -9.03 -23.67 -6.46
N ARG A 74 -8.10 -22.97 -7.12
CA ARG A 74 -8.06 -21.49 -7.11
C ARG A 74 -9.02 -20.95 -8.16
N LYS A 75 -10.30 -20.80 -7.79
CA LYS A 75 -11.30 -20.12 -8.64
C LYS A 75 -11.13 -18.60 -8.60
N ARG A 76 -10.71 -18.07 -7.45
CA ARG A 76 -10.53 -16.63 -7.20
C ARG A 76 -9.25 -16.36 -6.44
N VAL A 77 -8.67 -15.18 -6.66
CA VAL A 77 -7.51 -14.68 -5.92
C VAL A 77 -7.80 -13.29 -5.36
N GLY A 78 -7.54 -13.11 -4.06
CA GLY A 78 -7.70 -11.82 -3.39
C GLY A 78 -6.39 -11.05 -3.33
N TYR A 79 -6.39 -9.79 -3.77
CA TYR A 79 -5.27 -8.87 -3.68
C TYR A 79 -5.55 -7.80 -2.65
N ILE A 80 -4.72 -7.70 -1.61
CA ILE A 80 -4.71 -6.56 -0.70
C ILE A 80 -3.70 -5.55 -1.24
N VAL A 81 -4.19 -4.47 -1.82
CA VAL A 81 -3.36 -3.48 -2.53
C VAL A 81 -3.13 -2.28 -1.63
N VAL A 82 -1.91 -2.17 -1.09
CA VAL A 82 -1.52 -1.06 -0.21
C VAL A 82 -0.86 0.05 -1.00
N SER A 83 -1.52 1.21 -1.05
CA SER A 83 -1.05 2.43 -1.69
C SER A 83 -1.04 3.61 -0.73
N THR A 84 -0.53 4.75 -1.18
CA THR A 84 -0.56 5.98 -0.38
C THR A 84 -1.90 6.71 -0.49
N ASP A 85 -2.27 7.46 0.55
CA ASP A 85 -3.37 8.44 0.45
C ASP A 85 -2.94 9.72 -0.29
N ARG A 86 -1.67 10.12 -0.10
CA ARG A 86 -1.10 11.37 -0.63
C ARG A 86 -0.20 11.14 -1.84
N GLY A 87 -0.09 12.13 -2.71
CA GLY A 87 0.81 12.13 -3.86
C GLY A 87 2.24 12.57 -3.54
N LEU A 88 2.97 13.05 -4.56
CA LEU A 88 4.34 13.58 -4.46
C LEU A 88 5.37 12.57 -3.90
N CYS A 89 5.17 11.29 -4.22
CA CYS A 89 6.01 10.16 -3.79
C CYS A 89 6.75 9.49 -4.96
N GLY A 90 6.99 10.23 -6.05
CA GLY A 90 7.62 9.69 -7.27
C GLY A 90 6.87 8.48 -7.84
N GLY A 91 7.62 7.45 -8.23
CA GLY A 91 7.09 6.25 -8.89
C GLY A 91 6.48 5.20 -7.98
N LEU A 92 6.38 5.42 -6.66
CA LEU A 92 5.98 4.39 -5.69
C LEU A 92 4.68 3.64 -6.09
N ASN A 93 3.57 4.37 -6.22
CA ASN A 93 2.28 3.76 -6.59
C ASN A 93 2.28 3.28 -8.04
N SER A 94 2.89 4.04 -8.97
CA SER A 94 2.92 3.69 -10.40
C SER A 94 3.70 2.41 -10.67
N ASN A 95 4.74 2.12 -9.89
CA ASN A 95 5.53 0.90 -9.99
C ASN A 95 4.76 -0.29 -9.40
N LEU A 96 4.12 -0.09 -8.24
CA LEU A 96 3.23 -1.08 -7.63
C LEU A 96 2.13 -1.51 -8.60
N PHE A 97 1.38 -0.54 -9.16
CA PHE A 97 0.28 -0.85 -10.07
C PHE A 97 0.75 -1.54 -11.34
N ARG A 98 1.89 -1.12 -11.92
CA ARG A 98 2.45 -1.81 -13.09
C ARG A 98 2.77 -3.27 -12.82
N ARG A 99 3.38 -3.59 -11.67
CA ARG A 99 3.66 -4.98 -11.28
C ARG A 99 2.36 -5.76 -11.05
N LEU A 100 1.41 -5.17 -10.33
CA LEU A 100 0.13 -5.79 -10.03
C LEU A 100 -0.68 -6.12 -11.29
N LEU A 101 -0.66 -5.24 -12.30
CA LEU A 101 -1.34 -5.49 -13.57
C LEU A 101 -0.79 -6.71 -14.31
N LEU A 102 0.51 -6.97 -14.23
CA LEU A 102 1.11 -8.17 -14.82
C LEU A 102 0.59 -9.43 -14.11
N GLU A 103 0.57 -9.42 -12.78
CA GLU A 103 0.07 -10.55 -11.99
C GLU A 103 -1.44 -10.79 -12.19
N ILE A 104 -2.23 -9.72 -12.31
CA ILE A 104 -3.66 -9.81 -12.64
C ILE A 104 -3.87 -10.47 -14.01
N LYS A 105 -3.04 -10.10 -14.99
CA LYS A 105 -3.10 -10.66 -16.34
C LYS A 105 -2.77 -12.15 -16.34
N GLU A 106 -1.73 -12.55 -15.61
CA GLU A 106 -1.34 -13.95 -15.43
C GLU A 106 -2.45 -14.76 -14.73
N ALA A 107 -3.03 -14.24 -13.66
CA ALA A 107 -4.12 -14.92 -12.95
C ALA A 107 -5.34 -15.14 -13.85
N ARG A 108 -5.74 -14.11 -14.61
CA ARG A 108 -6.85 -14.20 -15.56
C ARG A 108 -6.57 -15.18 -16.71
N ALA A 109 -5.32 -15.29 -17.16
CA ALA A 109 -4.93 -16.22 -18.22
C ALA A 109 -5.15 -17.68 -17.82
N VAL A 110 -5.03 -18.00 -16.52
CA VAL A 110 -5.29 -19.33 -15.96
C VAL A 110 -6.75 -19.47 -15.48
N GLY A 111 -7.63 -18.53 -15.82
CA GLY A 111 -9.05 -18.56 -15.45
C GLY A 111 -9.34 -18.23 -13.99
N VAL A 112 -8.38 -17.68 -13.24
CA VAL A 112 -8.56 -17.27 -11.84
C VAL A 112 -9.08 -15.83 -11.79
N GLU A 113 -10.23 -15.62 -11.16
CA GLU A 113 -10.82 -14.28 -11.06
C GLU A 113 -10.16 -13.45 -9.94
N PRO A 114 -9.64 -12.24 -10.24
CA PRO A 114 -9.02 -11.38 -9.25
C PRO A 114 -10.05 -10.48 -8.54
N VAL A 115 -10.02 -10.48 -7.21
CA VAL A 115 -10.80 -9.58 -6.35
C VAL A 115 -9.86 -8.71 -5.51
N PHE A 116 -10.27 -7.48 -5.20
CA PHE A 116 -9.39 -6.47 -4.63
C PHE A 116 -9.91 -5.95 -3.29
N CYS A 117 -9.00 -5.79 -2.35
CA CYS A 117 -9.15 -4.94 -1.17
C CYS A 117 -8.14 -3.80 -1.30
N THR A 118 -8.63 -2.55 -1.34
CA THR A 118 -7.76 -1.38 -1.58
C THR A 118 -7.47 -0.64 -0.30
N ILE A 119 -6.20 -0.42 -0.01
CA ILE A 119 -5.76 0.43 1.09
C ILE A 119 -5.09 1.67 0.50
N GLY A 120 -5.61 2.84 0.86
CA GLY A 120 -5.14 4.14 0.41
C GLY A 120 -5.92 4.73 -0.77
N THR A 121 -6.07 6.05 -0.78
CA THR A 121 -6.84 6.80 -1.79
C THR A 121 -6.28 6.61 -3.21
N LYS A 122 -4.98 6.38 -3.40
CA LYS A 122 -4.39 6.19 -4.74
C LYS A 122 -4.77 4.85 -5.37
N ALA A 123 -4.82 3.77 -4.60
CA ALA A 123 -5.31 2.46 -5.07
C ALA A 123 -6.79 2.55 -5.40
N LEU A 124 -7.60 3.13 -4.51
CA LEU A 124 -9.02 3.30 -4.78
C LEU A 124 -9.27 4.11 -6.07
N GLY A 125 -8.57 5.23 -6.24
CA GLY A 125 -8.66 6.04 -7.45
C GLY A 125 -8.19 5.31 -8.72
N PHE A 126 -7.18 4.45 -8.60
CA PHE A 126 -6.70 3.62 -9.70
C PHE A 126 -7.73 2.57 -10.10
N PHE A 127 -8.23 1.77 -9.16
CA PHE A 127 -9.20 0.71 -9.44
C PHE A 127 -10.57 1.23 -9.85
N LYS A 128 -10.98 2.44 -9.41
CA LYS A 128 -12.17 3.12 -9.95
C LYS A 128 -12.09 3.39 -11.46
N ARG A 129 -10.88 3.59 -12.01
CA ARG A 129 -10.65 3.86 -13.44
C ARG A 129 -10.31 2.61 -14.22
N PHE A 130 -9.46 1.75 -13.64
CA PHE A 130 -9.04 0.49 -14.25
C PHE A 130 -10.19 -0.53 -14.30
N GLY A 131 -11.16 -0.42 -13.39
CA GLY A 131 -12.18 -1.43 -13.18
C GLY A 131 -11.65 -2.62 -12.39
N GLY A 132 -12.53 -3.57 -12.08
CA GLY A 132 -12.23 -4.72 -11.23
C GLY A 132 -13.12 -4.78 -10.00
N ASN A 133 -13.24 -5.98 -9.43
CA ASN A 133 -14.12 -6.22 -8.31
C ASN A 133 -13.44 -5.82 -6.99
N VAL A 134 -13.68 -4.58 -6.54
CA VAL A 134 -13.20 -4.07 -5.25
C VAL A 134 -14.23 -4.40 -4.18
N LEU A 135 -13.92 -5.37 -3.31
CA LEU A 135 -14.81 -5.84 -2.25
C LEU A 135 -14.72 -5.00 -0.97
N ALA A 136 -13.55 -4.43 -0.71
CA ALA A 136 -13.30 -3.65 0.50
C ALA A 136 -12.32 -2.51 0.21
N GLN A 137 -12.44 -1.44 1.00
CA GLN A 137 -11.53 -0.31 0.94
C GLN A 137 -11.27 0.27 2.33
N ALA A 138 -10.04 0.74 2.56
CA ALA A 138 -9.68 1.58 3.69
C ALA A 138 -8.86 2.77 3.17
N THR A 139 -9.26 4.00 3.49
CA THR A 139 -8.60 5.21 3.00
C THR A 139 -8.38 6.20 4.15
N HIS A 140 -7.53 7.20 3.93
CA HIS A 140 -7.27 8.26 4.91
C HIS A 140 -6.65 7.76 6.23
N LEU A 141 -5.88 6.68 6.20
CA LEU A 141 -5.17 6.12 7.35
C LEU A 141 -4.05 7.05 7.87
N GLY A 142 -3.60 7.98 7.02
CA GLY A 142 -2.69 9.05 7.42
C GLY A 142 -1.28 8.56 7.75
N ASP A 143 -0.61 9.25 8.67
CA ASP A 143 0.79 9.00 9.02
C ASP A 143 0.98 8.03 10.20
N LYS A 144 -0.09 7.62 10.89
CA LYS A 144 -0.04 6.69 12.02
C LYS A 144 -1.28 5.77 11.94
N PRO A 145 -1.25 4.75 11.08
CA PRO A 145 -2.35 3.80 10.99
C PRO A 145 -2.47 3.00 12.29
N HIS A 146 -3.70 2.74 12.72
CA HIS A 146 -4.02 1.82 13.81
C HIS A 146 -4.61 0.52 13.25
N ILE A 147 -4.49 -0.58 14.01
CA ILE A 147 -4.97 -1.88 13.55
C ILE A 147 -6.50 -1.90 13.44
N GLU A 148 -7.18 -1.22 14.36
CA GLU A 148 -8.64 -1.06 14.43
C GLU A 148 -9.20 -0.49 13.11
N ASP A 149 -8.46 0.42 12.46
CA ASP A 149 -8.84 1.01 11.17
C ASP A 149 -8.85 -0.01 10.02
N LEU A 150 -8.20 -1.16 10.19
CA LEU A 150 -8.05 -2.21 9.15
C LEU A 150 -8.92 -3.43 9.40
N ILE A 151 -9.10 -3.84 10.66
CA ILE A 151 -9.81 -5.08 10.99
C ILE A 151 -11.25 -4.84 11.48
N GLY A 152 -11.62 -3.58 11.75
CA GLY A 152 -12.88 -3.25 12.41
C GLY A 152 -12.87 -3.60 13.90
N THR A 153 -13.86 -3.09 14.63
CA THR A 153 -14.18 -3.51 16.01
C THR A 153 -15.13 -4.69 16.01
#